data_AF-A0A0P1EX45-F1
#
_entry.id   AF-A0A0P1EX45-F1
#
_cell.length_a   1.000
_cell.length_b   1.000
_cell.length_c   1.000
_cell.angle_alpha   90.00
_cell.angle_beta   90.00
_cell.angle_gamma   90.00
#
_symmetry.space_group_name_H-M   'P 1'
#
loop_
_entity.id
_entity.type
_entity.pdbx_description
1 polymer ?
#
loop_
_entity_poly.entity_id
_entity_poly.type
_entity_poly.pdbx_seq_one_letter_code
_entity_poly.pdbx_strand_id
1 'polypeptide(L)'
;MIIPALMCFVWFAIVGGTAIDLELNGAANGAITGAGQADQLFAMLAVILSESLAWIMSVIVVILLLTYLVTSADSAVLIINTINAAGDEGPKARPHILFWGAALAFVVGGLIIAGGLGAIQTAMVIGALPFSFVMVLMGIALVKAIWRDGLREKHGLETTVSPAE
;
A
#
# COMPACT_ATOMS: atom_id res chain seq x y z
N MET A 1 -5.05 8.49 -12.71
CA MET A 1 -5.31 7.03 -12.73
C MET A 1 -4.57 6.27 -13.83
N ILE A 2 -4.33 6.87 -15.01
CA ILE A 2 -3.68 6.18 -16.15
C ILE A 2 -2.23 5.75 -15.83
N ILE A 3 -1.41 6.66 -15.30
CA ILE A 3 0.02 6.38 -15.03
C ILE A 3 0.20 5.21 -14.04
N PRO A 4 -0.44 5.19 -12.84
CA PRO A 4 -0.30 4.07 -11.92
C PRO A 4 -0.80 2.74 -12.51
N ALA A 5 -1.92 2.75 -13.25
CA ALA A 5 -2.47 1.55 -13.85
C ALA A 5 -1.53 0.93 -14.90
N LEU A 6 -0.93 1.77 -15.75
CA LEU A 6 0.06 1.32 -16.74
C LEU A 6 1.30 0.74 -16.07
N MET A 7 1.80 1.36 -15.00
CA MET A 7 2.96 0.85 -14.26
C MET A 7 2.66 -0.53 -13.64
N CYS A 8 1.49 -0.71 -13.02
CA CYS A 8 1.07 -2.01 -12.52
C CYS A 8 0.95 -3.05 -13.65
N PHE A 9 0.35 -2.67 -14.78
CA PHE A 9 0.21 -3.56 -15.93
C PHE A 9 1.58 -4.03 -16.44
N VAL A 10 2.52 -3.12 -16.65
CA VAL A 10 3.89 -3.44 -17.10
C VAL A 10 4.59 -4.35 -16.10
N TRP A 11 4.48 -4.07 -14.80
CA TRP A 11 5.07 -4.90 -13.75
C TRP A 11 4.54 -6.34 -13.77
N PHE A 12 3.21 -6.51 -13.77
CA PHE A 12 2.60 -7.83 -13.79
C PHE A 12 2.87 -8.58 -15.10
N ALA A 13 2.85 -7.89 -16.24
CA ALA A 13 3.13 -8.49 -17.54
C ALA A 13 4.58 -9.00 -17.63
N ILE A 14 5.55 -8.22 -17.14
CA ILE A 14 6.96 -8.62 -17.19
C ILE A 14 7.26 -9.65 -16.10
N VAL A 15 7.07 -9.30 -14.83
CA VAL A 15 7.51 -10.15 -13.70
C VAL A 15 6.61 -11.37 -13.54
N GLY A 16 5.28 -11.15 -13.51
CA GLY A 16 4.30 -12.22 -13.37
C GLY A 16 4.21 -13.09 -14.62
N GLY A 17 4.21 -12.47 -15.81
CA GLY A 17 4.22 -13.19 -17.08
C GLY A 17 5.45 -14.08 -17.25
N THR A 18 6.64 -13.58 -16.89
CA THR A 18 7.88 -14.39 -16.91
C THR A 18 7.80 -15.56 -15.93
N ALA A 19 7.34 -15.33 -14.70
CA ALA A 19 7.20 -16.40 -13.70
C ALA A 19 6.26 -17.52 -14.18
N ILE A 20 5.13 -17.15 -14.81
CA ILE A 20 4.17 -18.11 -15.38
C ILE A 20 4.79 -18.85 -16.57
N ASP A 21 5.47 -18.15 -17.48
CA ASP A 21 6.10 -18.77 -18.65
C ASP A 21 7.13 -19.82 -18.24
N LEU A 22 7.99 -19.51 -17.25
CA LEU A 22 9.00 -20.44 -16.72
C LEU A 22 8.42 -21.68 -16.06
N GLU A 23 7.26 -21.56 -15.44
CA GLU A 23 6.57 -22.70 -14.83
C GLU A 23 5.91 -23.58 -15.90
N LEU A 24 5.26 -22.96 -16.89
CA LEU A 24 4.56 -23.68 -17.97
C LEU A 24 5.50 -24.33 -18.97
N ASN A 25 6.66 -23.71 -19.26
CA ASN A 25 7.67 -24.26 -20.17
C ASN A 25 8.56 -25.33 -19.49
N GLY A 26 8.39 -25.54 -18.18
CA GLY A 26 9.11 -26.55 -17.40
C GLY A 26 10.50 -26.13 -16.92
N ALA A 27 10.97 -24.91 -17.22
CA ALA A 27 12.28 -24.42 -16.79
C ALA A 27 12.38 -24.24 -15.26
N ALA A 28 11.28 -23.83 -14.63
CA ALA A 28 11.22 -23.70 -13.17
C ALA A 28 10.97 -25.03 -12.45
N ASN A 29 10.36 -26.02 -13.12
CA ASN A 29 10.08 -27.35 -12.58
C ASN A 29 9.47 -27.35 -11.16
N GLY A 30 8.48 -26.50 -10.92
CA GLY A 30 7.82 -26.33 -9.62
C GLY A 30 8.55 -25.44 -8.62
N ALA A 31 9.73 -24.89 -8.94
CA ALA A 31 10.51 -24.09 -8.00
C ALA A 31 9.80 -22.77 -7.61
N ILE A 32 9.05 -22.16 -8.52
CA ILE A 32 8.36 -20.89 -8.28
C ILE A 32 7.02 -21.14 -7.56
N THR A 33 6.23 -22.09 -8.06
CA THR A 33 4.93 -22.46 -7.45
C THR A 33 5.06 -23.17 -6.11
N GLY A 34 6.15 -23.91 -5.88
CA GLY A 34 6.45 -24.58 -4.62
C GLY A 34 7.07 -23.66 -3.55
N ALA A 35 7.52 -22.46 -3.93
CA ALA A 35 8.03 -21.48 -2.99
C ALA A 35 6.88 -20.83 -2.18
N GLY A 36 7.21 -20.37 -0.96
CA GLY A 36 6.27 -19.59 -0.17
C GLY A 36 5.86 -18.32 -0.90
N GLN A 37 4.64 -17.81 -0.64
CA GLN A 37 4.09 -16.64 -1.34
C GLN A 37 5.01 -15.40 -1.32
N ALA A 38 5.77 -15.22 -0.23
CA ALA A 38 6.74 -14.14 -0.09
C ALA A 38 8.04 -14.37 -0.88
N ASP A 39 8.34 -15.62 -1.23
CA ASP A 39 9.62 -16.05 -1.81
C ASP A 39 9.55 -16.24 -3.33
N GLN A 40 8.35 -16.27 -3.92
CA GLN A 40 8.14 -16.57 -5.36
C GLN A 40 8.92 -15.63 -6.28
N LEU A 41 9.06 -14.34 -5.92
CA LEU A 41 9.87 -13.40 -6.68
C LEU A 41 11.34 -13.81 -6.71
N PHE A 42 11.89 -14.19 -5.55
CA PHE A 42 13.29 -14.61 -5.42
C PHE A 42 13.53 -15.98 -6.07
N ALA A 43 12.56 -16.89 -5.99
CA ALA A 43 12.59 -18.16 -6.69
C ALA A 43 12.63 -17.95 -8.22
N MET A 44 11.82 -17.03 -8.74
CA MET A 44 11.85 -16.68 -10.16
C MET A 44 13.23 -16.12 -10.56
N LEU A 45 13.76 -15.16 -9.79
CA LEU A 45 15.10 -14.59 -10.04
C LEU A 45 16.18 -15.68 -10.03
N ALA A 46 16.11 -16.65 -9.12
CA ALA A 46 17.06 -17.76 -9.06
C ALA A 46 16.98 -18.70 -10.27
N VAL A 47 15.82 -18.81 -10.92
CA VAL A 47 15.65 -19.62 -12.14
C VAL A 47 16.21 -18.90 -13.37
N ILE A 48 16.06 -17.58 -13.48
CA ILE A 48 16.46 -16.83 -14.67
C ILE A 48 17.91 -16.31 -14.65
N LEU A 49 18.50 -16.15 -13.47
CA LEU A 49 19.85 -15.59 -13.30
C LEU A 49 20.83 -16.67 -12.80
N SER A 50 22.13 -16.44 -13.02
CA SER A 50 23.17 -17.21 -12.35
C SER A 50 23.13 -16.96 -10.83
N GLU A 51 23.61 -17.92 -10.04
CA GLU A 51 23.57 -17.86 -8.57
C GLU A 51 24.13 -16.54 -7.98
N SER A 52 25.27 -16.07 -8.50
CA SER A 52 25.88 -14.81 -8.05
C SER A 52 25.03 -13.59 -8.40
N LEU A 53 24.41 -13.57 -9.59
CA LEU A 53 23.62 -12.45 -10.05
C LEU A 53 22.24 -12.43 -9.38
N ALA A 54 21.65 -13.60 -9.16
CA ALA A 54 20.40 -13.77 -8.42
C ALA A 54 20.55 -13.27 -6.97
N TRP A 55 21.68 -13.55 -6.33
CA TRP A 55 21.98 -13.03 -4.99
C TRP A 55 22.07 -11.49 -4.98
N ILE A 56 22.84 -10.90 -5.92
CA ILE A 56 22.96 -9.43 -6.04
C ILE A 56 21.58 -8.80 -6.27
N MET A 57 20.79 -9.33 -7.20
CA MET A 57 19.45 -8.81 -7.49
C MET A 57 18.51 -8.96 -6.30
N SER A 58 18.59 -10.07 -5.56
CA SER A 58 17.80 -10.28 -4.34
C SER A 58 18.12 -9.22 -3.28
N VAL A 59 19.40 -8.89 -3.09
CA VAL A 59 19.82 -7.81 -2.17
C VAL A 59 19.24 -6.46 -2.61
N ILE A 60 19.30 -6.14 -3.90
CA ILE A 60 18.72 -4.90 -4.45
C ILE A 60 17.21 -4.86 -4.21
N VAL A 61 16.50 -5.95 -4.50
CA VAL A 61 15.05 -6.06 -4.27
C VAL A 61 14.71 -5.85 -2.79
N VAL A 62 15.46 -6.47 -1.87
CA VAL A 62 15.26 -6.28 -0.42
C VAL A 62 15.44 -4.81 -0.03
N ILE A 63 16.48 -4.14 -0.52
CA ILE A 63 16.70 -2.70 -0.27
C ILE A 63 15.54 -1.86 -0.82
N LEU A 64 15.03 -2.18 -2.01
CA LEU A 64 13.88 -1.48 -2.61
C LEU A 64 12.60 -1.70 -1.80
N LEU A 65 12.34 -2.92 -1.34
CA LEU A 65 11.19 -3.23 -0.49
C LEU A 65 11.29 -2.52 0.87
N LEU A 66 12.48 -2.46 1.46
CA LEU A 66 12.72 -1.76 2.72
C LEU A 66 12.51 -0.25 2.57
N THR A 67 13.05 0.37 1.51
CA THR A 67 12.85 1.81 1.28
C THR A 67 11.38 2.13 1.02
N TYR A 68 10.69 1.33 0.21
CA TYR A 68 9.25 1.46 0.00
C TYR A 68 8.45 1.34 1.31
N LEU A 69 8.76 0.35 2.13
CA LEU A 69 8.13 0.14 3.44
C LEU A 69 8.33 1.36 4.36
N VAL A 70 9.56 1.88 4.46
CA VAL A 70 9.88 3.03 5.31
C VAL A 70 9.16 4.29 4.84
N THR A 71 9.18 4.59 3.55
CA THR A 71 8.49 5.76 2.99
C THR A 71 6.97 5.66 3.12
N SER A 72 6.40 4.46 2.94
CA SER A 72 4.97 4.22 3.13
C SER A 72 4.56 4.36 4.60
N ALA A 73 5.38 3.86 5.53
CA ALA A 73 5.12 3.96 6.96
C ALA A 73 5.18 5.41 7.44
N ASP A 74 6.18 6.18 6.98
CA ASP A 74 6.32 7.60 7.32
C ASP A 74 5.10 8.42 6.88
N SER A 75 4.62 8.18 5.64
CA SER A 75 3.41 8.83 5.12
C SER A 75 2.15 8.46 5.94
N ALA A 76 2.03 7.21 6.39
CA ALA A 76 0.89 6.76 7.20
C ALA A 76 0.90 7.40 8.60
N VAL A 77 2.06 7.50 9.24
CA VAL A 77 2.23 8.15 10.54
C VAL A 77 1.90 9.64 10.47
N LEU A 78 2.30 10.31 9.39
CA LEU A 78 1.95 11.72 9.15
C LEU A 78 0.43 11.91 9.10
N ILE A 79 -0.29 11.08 8.35
CA ILE A 79 -1.76 11.15 8.24
C ILE A 79 -2.42 10.94 9.61
N ILE A 80 -1.98 9.95 10.39
CA ILE A 80 -2.52 9.70 11.73
C ILE A 80 -2.29 10.92 12.64
N ASN A 81 -1.12 11.55 12.55
CA ASN A 81 -0.83 12.76 13.31
C ASN A 81 -1.77 13.91 12.92
N THR A 82 -1.99 14.14 11.63
CA THR A 82 -2.90 15.20 11.16
C THR A 82 -4.34 14.95 11.61
N ILE A 83 -4.81 13.69 11.60
CA ILE A 83 -6.14 13.32 12.10
C ILE A 83 -6.24 13.58 13.62
N ASN A 84 -5.25 13.13 14.40
CA ASN A 84 -5.25 13.28 15.86
C ASN A 84 -5.12 14.74 16.31
N ALA A 85 -4.44 15.57 15.52
CA ALA A 85 -4.29 17.00 15.78
C ALA A 85 -5.47 17.83 15.26
N ALA A 86 -6.55 17.20 14.77
CA ALA A 86 -7.70 17.88 14.16
C ALA A 86 -7.31 18.87 13.04
N GLY A 87 -6.20 18.63 12.34
CA GLY A 87 -5.64 19.51 11.31
C GLY A 87 -4.58 20.51 11.77
N ASP A 88 -4.17 20.51 13.05
CA ASP A 88 -3.09 21.38 13.56
C ASP A 88 -1.70 20.75 13.31
N GLU A 89 -0.90 21.34 12.43
CA GLU A 89 0.45 20.87 12.04
C GLU A 89 1.54 21.25 13.06
N GLY A 90 1.19 21.37 14.34
CA GLY A 90 2.11 21.79 15.39
C GLY A 90 3.34 20.88 15.58
N PRO A 91 4.46 21.40 16.13
CA PRO A 91 5.80 20.77 16.08
C PRO A 91 6.01 19.59 17.06
N LYS A 92 4.96 18.87 17.47
CA LYS A 92 5.05 17.68 18.35
C LYS A 92 5.32 16.37 17.59
N ALA A 93 5.87 16.45 16.38
CA ALA A 93 6.01 15.32 15.47
C ALA A 93 6.92 14.19 15.99
N ARG A 94 8.03 14.50 16.68
CA ARG A 94 9.08 13.50 16.98
C ARG A 94 8.66 12.37 17.94
N PRO A 95 8.05 12.63 19.12
CA PRO A 95 7.65 11.56 20.03
C PRO A 95 6.50 10.71 19.47
N HIS A 96 5.61 11.33 18.70
CA HIS A 96 4.46 10.67 18.09
C HIS A 96 4.88 9.72 16.97
N ILE A 97 5.85 10.11 16.13
CA ILE A 97 6.42 9.23 15.09
C ILE A 97 7.05 7.98 15.70
N LEU A 98 7.84 8.14 16.77
CA LEU A 98 8.43 7.01 17.49
C LEU A 98 7.38 6.07 18.08
N PHE A 99 6.32 6.62 18.67
CA PHE A 99 5.23 5.83 19.24
C PHE A 99 4.50 5.01 18.16
N TRP A 100 4.06 5.65 17.07
CA TRP A 100 3.32 4.94 16.01
C TRP A 100 4.20 3.98 15.21
N GLY A 101 5.47 4.32 14.99
CA GLY A 101 6.43 3.40 14.39
C GLY A 101 6.64 2.15 15.25
N ALA A 102 6.81 2.31 16.57
CA ALA A 102 6.94 1.18 17.49
C ALA A 102 5.65 0.36 17.59
N ALA A 103 4.48 1.01 17.63
CA ALA A 103 3.19 0.34 17.65
C ALA A 103 2.99 -0.52 16.38
N LEU A 104 3.31 0.03 15.21
CA LEU A 104 3.22 -0.69 13.94
C LEU A 104 4.19 -1.89 13.90
N ALA A 105 5.42 -1.71 14.35
CA ALA A 105 6.39 -2.80 14.46
C ALA A 105 5.92 -3.90 15.42
N PHE A 106 5.31 -3.54 16.55
CA PHE A 106 4.77 -4.49 17.52
C PHE A 106 3.58 -5.28 16.96
N VAL A 107 2.66 -4.61 16.26
CA VAL A 107 1.52 -5.27 15.61
C VAL A 107 1.99 -6.23 14.52
N VAL A 108 2.87 -5.78 13.63
CA VAL A 108 3.41 -6.62 12.55
C VAL A 108 4.19 -7.81 13.12
N GLY A 109 5.10 -7.57 14.07
CA GLY A 109 5.87 -8.62 14.72
C GLY A 109 4.97 -9.63 15.46
N GLY A 110 3.96 -9.14 16.18
CA GLY A 110 2.98 -9.99 16.86
C GLY A 110 2.18 -10.87 15.89
N LEU A 111 1.74 -10.32 14.75
CA LEU A 111 1.01 -11.08 13.73
C LEU A 111 1.90 -12.14 13.05
N ILE A 112 3.16 -11.81 12.78
CA ILE A 112 4.13 -12.78 12.24
C ILE A 112 4.28 -13.97 13.20
N ILE A 113 4.45 -13.70 14.50
CA ILE A 113 4.59 -14.75 15.52
C ILE A 113 3.30 -15.56 15.68
N ALA A 114 2.13 -14.92 15.61
CA ALA A 114 0.85 -15.59 15.84
C ALA A 114 0.41 -16.52 14.71
N GLY A 115 0.69 -16.16 13.45
CA GLY A 115 0.24 -16.96 12.31
C GLY A 115 0.84 -16.57 10.96
N GLY A 116 2.00 -15.91 10.98
CA GLY A 116 2.76 -15.55 9.78
C GLY A 116 1.97 -14.68 8.79
N LEU A 117 2.23 -14.92 7.50
CA LEU A 117 1.61 -14.16 6.41
C LEU A 117 0.08 -14.26 6.39
N GLY A 118 -0.48 -15.44 6.75
CA GLY A 118 -1.92 -15.65 6.78
C GLY A 118 -2.61 -14.80 7.86
N ALA A 119 -2.00 -14.64 9.02
CA ALA A 119 -2.49 -13.75 10.07
C ALA A 119 -2.49 -12.27 9.62
N ILE A 120 -1.43 -11.83 8.94
CA ILE A 120 -1.33 -10.46 8.39
C ILE A 120 -2.43 -10.23 7.35
N GLN A 121 -2.62 -11.15 6.40
CA GLN A 121 -3.67 -11.05 5.37
C GLN A 121 -5.06 -10.98 5.99
N THR A 122 -5.33 -11.84 6.99
CA THR A 122 -6.62 -11.86 7.68
C THR A 122 -6.86 -10.55 8.43
N ALA A 123 -5.87 -10.04 9.17
CA ALA A 123 -5.95 -8.77 9.87
C ALA A 123 -6.21 -7.59 8.91
N MET A 124 -5.56 -7.58 7.74
CA MET A 124 -5.81 -6.56 6.70
C MET A 124 -7.26 -6.60 6.21
N VAL A 125 -7.82 -7.77 5.93
CA VAL A 125 -9.21 -7.90 5.47
C VAL A 125 -10.19 -7.44 6.54
N ILE A 126 -10.00 -7.87 7.79
CA ILE A 126 -10.85 -7.49 8.92
C ILE A 126 -10.81 -5.97 9.14
N GLY A 127 -9.63 -5.34 9.01
CA GLY A 127 -9.49 -3.89 9.14
C GLY A 127 -10.07 -3.09 7.97
N ALA A 128 -9.89 -3.58 6.74
CA ALA A 128 -10.36 -2.89 5.53
C ALA A 128 -11.89 -2.90 5.39
N LEU A 129 -12.56 -3.97 5.85
CA LEU A 129 -14.00 -4.14 5.70
C LEU A 129 -14.85 -3.01 6.34
N PRO A 130 -14.70 -2.64 7.63
CA PRO A 130 -15.45 -1.52 8.19
C PRO A 130 -15.08 -0.18 7.53
N PHE A 131 -13.82 0.01 7.17
CA PHE A 131 -13.37 1.23 6.49
C PHE A 131 -13.98 1.36 5.08
N SER A 132 -14.27 0.25 4.39
CA SER A 132 -14.95 0.27 3.10
C SER A 132 -16.34 0.91 3.18
N PHE A 133 -17.09 0.71 4.27
CA PHE A 133 -18.37 1.39 4.48
C PHE A 133 -18.19 2.90 4.62
N VAL A 134 -17.14 3.34 5.33
CA VAL A 134 -16.81 4.76 5.47
C VAL A 134 -16.50 5.36 4.10
N MET A 135 -15.73 4.67 3.26
CA MET A 135 -15.41 5.12 1.89
C MET A 135 -16.66 5.26 1.02
N VAL A 136 -17.62 4.34 1.13
CA VAL A 136 -18.92 4.45 0.42
C VAL A 136 -19.70 5.68 0.91
N LEU A 137 -19.78 5.90 2.22
CA LEU A 137 -20.44 7.07 2.79
C LEU A 137 -19.77 8.38 2.36
N MET A 138 -18.43 8.41 2.28
CA MET A 138 -17.67 9.55 1.75
C MET A 138 -18.00 9.81 0.27
N GLY A 139 -18.13 8.77 -0.54
CA GLY A 139 -18.57 8.89 -1.93
C GLY A 139 -19.97 9.51 -2.05
N ILE A 140 -20.93 9.03 -1.24
CA ILE A 140 -22.29 9.60 -1.18
C ILE A 140 -22.25 11.06 -0.71
N ALA A 141 -21.46 11.37 0.30
CA ALA A 141 -21.31 12.73 0.83
C ALA A 141 -20.74 13.68 -0.22
N LEU A 142 -19.75 13.25 -1.00
CA LEU A 142 -19.16 14.04 -2.09
C LEU A 142 -20.18 14.33 -3.19
N VAL A 143 -20.93 13.32 -3.66
CA VAL A 143 -21.99 13.51 -4.67
C VAL A 143 -23.06 14.48 -4.15
N LYS A 144 -23.45 14.34 -2.88
CA LYS A 144 -24.41 15.23 -2.23
C LYS A 144 -23.88 16.65 -2.10
N ALA A 145 -22.60 16.83 -1.81
CA ALA A 145 -21.95 18.15 -1.75
C ALA A 145 -21.98 18.83 -3.12
N ILE A 146 -21.52 18.13 -4.17
CA ILE A 146 -21.51 18.63 -5.55
C ILE A 146 -22.93 19.01 -6.01
N TRP A 147 -23.93 18.19 -5.70
CA TRP A 147 -25.30 18.49 -6.09
C TRP A 147 -25.86 19.73 -5.37
N ARG A 148 -25.57 19.87 -4.07
CA ARG A 148 -25.97 21.03 -3.28
C ARG A 148 -25.30 22.31 -3.76
N ASP A 149 -24.04 22.25 -4.16
CA ASP A 149 -23.32 23.40 -4.69
C ASP A 149 -23.89 23.84 -6.04
N GLY A 150 -24.21 22.89 -6.94
CA GLY A 150 -24.89 23.22 -8.20
C GLY A 150 -26.31 23.78 -8.01
N LEU A 151 -27.00 23.42 -6.93
CA LEU A 151 -28.29 24.03 -6.56
C LEU A 151 -28.12 25.46 -6.04
N ARG A 152 -27.11 25.71 -5.21
CA ARG A 152 -26.79 27.05 -4.68
C ARG A 152 -26.40 28.02 -5.80
N GLU A 153 -25.60 27.55 -6.77
CA GLU A 153 -25.21 28.32 -7.96
C GLU A 153 -26.44 28.78 -8.75
N LYS A 154 -27.41 27.89 -8.97
CA LYS A 154 -28.67 28.22 -9.68
C LYS A 154 -29.52 29.28 -8.99
N HIS A 155 -29.37 29.44 -7.67
CA HIS A 155 -30.11 30.43 -6.87
C HIS A 155 -29.28 31.70 -6.63
N GLY A 156 -28.11 31.85 -7.27
CA GLY A 156 -27.25 33.02 -7.12
C GLY A 156 -26.61 33.14 -5.73
N LEU A 157 -26.55 32.05 -4.96
CA LEU A 157 -25.92 32.00 -3.65
C LEU A 157 -24.44 31.65 -3.81
N GLU A 158 -23.56 32.25 -3.00
CA GLU A 158 -22.13 31.92 -3.00
C GLU A 158 -21.90 30.43 -2.75
N THR A 159 -21.15 29.79 -3.65
CA THR A 159 -20.84 28.35 -3.63
C THR A 159 -19.44 28.05 -3.13
N THR A 160 -18.58 29.06 -3.05
CA THR A 160 -17.26 28.99 -2.46
C THR A 160 -17.17 29.99 -1.32
N VAL A 161 -16.51 29.61 -0.23
CA VAL A 161 -16.05 30.59 0.75
C VAL A 161 -15.11 31.52 0.00
N SER A 162 -15.48 32.80 -0.18
CA SER A 162 -14.53 33.82 -0.63
C SER A 162 -13.34 33.74 0.34
N PRO A 163 -12.08 33.61 -0.12
CA PRO A 163 -10.94 33.67 0.76
C PRO A 163 -10.98 35.04 1.43
N ALA A 164 -11.51 35.07 2.66
CA ALA A 164 -11.60 36.27 3.45
C ALA A 164 -10.18 36.77 3.70
N GLU A 165 -10.01 38.08 3.49
CA GLU A 165 -8.90 38.90 4.01
C GLU A 165 -8.65 38.64 5.50
#